data_AF-A0A3G8XGF6-F1
#
_entry.id   AF-A0A3G8XGF6-F1
#
_cell.length_a   1.000
_cell.length_b   1.000
_cell.length_c   1.000
_cell.angle_alpha   90.00
_cell.angle_beta   90.00
_cell.angle_gamma   90.00
#
_symmetry.space_group_name_H-M   'P 1'
#
loop_
_entity.id
_entity.type
_entity.pdbx_description
1 polymer ?
#
loop_
_entity_poly.entity_id
_entity_poly.type
_entity_poly.pdbx_seq_one_letter_code
_entity_poly.pdbx_strand_id
1 'polypeptide(L)' 'MKTFHPFFIIGTFGIILTAIMHIIFALLFEIISAHSIFFTLYPTFIAFLILGTAIIFKKEKESPTL' A
#
# COMPACT_ATOMS: atom_id res chain seq x y z
N MET A 1 -2.31 -0.74 -22.16
CA MET A 1 -1.76 -0.70 -20.79
C MET A 1 -2.85 -1.17 -19.84
N LYS A 2 -2.63 -2.25 -19.08
CA LYS A 2 -3.62 -2.78 -18.12
C LYS A 2 -3.79 -1.73 -17.01
N THR A 3 -4.94 -1.07 -16.94
CA THR A 3 -5.22 -0.07 -15.90
C THR A 3 -5.43 -0.80 -14.57
N PHE A 4 -4.42 -0.72 -13.69
CA PHE A 4 -4.55 -1.24 -12.33
C PHE A 4 -5.61 -0.45 -11.56
N HIS A 5 -6.34 -1.13 -10.68
CA HIS A 5 -7.38 -0.48 -9.88
C HIS A 5 -6.74 0.61 -8.99
N PRO A 6 -7.35 1.81 -8.85
CA PRO A 6 -6.80 2.90 -8.06
C PRO A 6 -6.38 2.52 -6.63
N PHE A 7 -7.15 1.66 -5.97
CA PHE A 7 -6.79 1.15 -4.62
C PHE A 7 -5.47 0.37 -4.60
N PHE A 8 -5.18 -0.42 -5.64
CA PHE A 8 -3.90 -1.14 -5.74
C PHE A 8 -2.73 -0.17 -5.90
N ILE A 9 -2.91 0.86 -6.72
CA ILE A 9 -1.90 1.91 -6.92
C ILE A 9 -1.67 2.69 -5.63
N ILE A 10 -2.73 3.15 -4.97
CA ILE A 10 -2.67 3.90 -3.71
C ILE A 10 -1.98 3.08 -2.62
N GLY A 11 -2.37 1.81 -2.47
CA GLY A 11 -1.75 0.91 -1.50
C GLY A 11 -0.25 0.70 -1.78
N THR A 12 0.13 0.47 -3.04
CA THR A 12 1.53 0.26 -3.43
C THR A 12 2.37 1.50 -3.18
N PHE A 13 1.91 2.65 -3.68
CA PHE A 13 2.63 3.91 -3.54
C PHE A 13 2.71 4.35 -2.06
N GLY A 14 1.63 4.15 -1.32
CA GLY A 14 1.56 4.41 0.11
C GLY A 14 2.56 3.58 0.91
N ILE A 15 2.66 2.27 0.65
CA ILE A 15 3.66 1.40 1.31
C ILE A 15 5.09 1.84 0.98
N ILE A 16 5.39 2.10 -0.29
CA ILE A 16 6.74 2.51 -0.72
C ILE A 16 7.13 3.82 -0.04
N LEU A 17 6.26 4.84 -0.11
CA LEU A 17 6.52 6.13 0.49
C LEU A 17 6.66 6.03 2.02
N THR A 18 5.77 5.27 2.66
CA THR A 18 5.80 5.04 4.11
C THR A 18 7.09 4.36 4.53
N ALA A 19 7.57 3.37 3.78
CA ALA A 19 8.82 2.68 4.07
C ALA A 19 10.04 3.59 3.92
N ILE A 20 10.09 4.40 2.86
CA ILE A 20 11.16 5.38 2.67
C ILE A 20 11.16 6.38 3.84
N MET A 21 10.00 6.93 4.20
CA MET A 21 9.91 7.84 5.33
C MET A 21 10.32 7.15 6.63
N HIS A 22 9.88 5.92 6.89
CA HIS A 22 10.25 5.20 8.12
C HIS A 22 11.76 5.05 8.25
N ILE A 23 12.44 4.62 7.19
CA ILE A 23 13.90 4.48 7.18
C ILE A 23 14.58 5.82 7.47
N ILE A 24 14.13 6.90 6.83
CA ILE A 24 14.68 8.25 7.04
C ILE A 24 14.49 8.68 8.50
N PHE A 25 13.29 8.53 9.06
CA PHE A 25 12.99 8.92 10.44
C PHE A 25 13.73 8.07 11.47
N ALA A 26 13.88 6.77 11.21
CA ALA A 26 14.59 5.85 12.10
C ALA A 26 16.11 6.07 12.08
N LEU A 27 16.72 6.18 10.88
CA LEU A 27 18.17 6.31 10.76
C LEU A 27 18.69 7.73 11.02
N LEU A 28 17.99 8.77 10.52
CA LEU A 28 18.52 10.13 10.57
C LEU A 28 18.13 10.88 11.83
N PHE A 29 16.94 10.60 12.37
CA PHE A 29 16.38 11.38 13.46
C PHE A 29 16.24 10.60 14.78
N GLU A 30 16.44 9.28 14.78
CA GLU A 30 16.30 8.39 15.95
C GLU A 30 14.99 8.61 16.73
N ILE A 31 13.92 9.04 16.05
CA ILE A 31 12.66 9.42 16.72
C ILE A 31 11.85 8.16 17.02
N ILE A 32 11.94 7.69 18.26
CA ILE A 32 11.17 6.55 18.77
C ILE A 32 9.64 6.78 18.60
N SER A 33 9.18 8.02 18.78
CA SER A 33 7.76 8.38 18.63
C SER A 33 7.22 8.14 17.21
N ALA A 34 8.07 8.22 16.18
CA ALA A 34 7.66 8.04 14.79
C ALA A 34 7.10 6.62 14.52
N HIS A 35 7.55 5.62 15.29
CA HIS A 35 7.08 4.23 15.18
C HIS A 35 5.57 4.12 15.39
N SER A 36 4.97 4.95 16.26
CA SER A 36 3.53 4.93 16.52
C SER A 36 2.69 5.35 15.30
N ILE A 37 3.18 6.33 14.54
CA ILE A 37 2.54 6.81 13.31
C ILE A 37 2.64 5.73 12.22
N PHE A 38 3.83 5.15 12.06
CA PHE A 38 4.06 4.08 11.09
C PHE A 38 3.26 2.81 11.40
N PHE A 39 3.02 2.52 12.68
CA PHE A 39 2.15 1.42 13.11
C PHE A 39 0.71 1.55 12.59
N THR A 40 0.24 2.77 12.33
CA THR A 40 -1.09 3.02 11.75
C THR A 40 -1.06 3.10 10.22
N LEU A 41 -0.01 3.70 9.65
CA LEU A 41 0.12 3.88 8.20
C LEU A 41 0.26 2.56 7.45
N TYR A 42 1.08 1.61 7.96
CA TYR A 42 1.29 0.34 7.27
C TYR A 42 -0.01 -0.49 7.12
N PRO A 43 -0.79 -0.76 8.18
CA PRO A 43 -2.06 -1.48 8.04
C PRO A 43 -3.05 -0.77 7.10
N THR A 44 -3.07 0.56 7.11
CA THR A 44 -3.95 1.35 6.25
C THR A 44 -3.65 1.09 4.77
N PHE A 45 -2.39 1.19 4.35
CA PHE A 45 -2.01 0.95 2.97
C PHE A 45 -2.06 -0.54 2.58
N ILE A 46 -1.83 -1.45 3.53
CA ILE A 46 -2.07 -2.89 3.33
C ILE A 46 -3.55 -3.15 3.05
N ALA A 47 -4.48 -2.50 3.76
CA ALA A 47 -5.90 -2.65 3.49
C ALA A 47 -6.26 -2.20 2.06
N PHE A 48 -5.69 -1.09 1.59
CA PHE A 48 -5.84 -0.64 0.21
C PHE A 48 -5.27 -1.66 -0.81
N LEU A 49 -4.13 -2.29 -0.52
CA LEU A 49 -3.57 -3.35 -1.36
C LEU A 49 -4.46 -4.59 -1.41
N ILE A 50 -4.99 -5.02 -0.27
CA ILE A 50 -5.90 -6.18 -0.18
C ILE A 50 -7.17 -5.89 -0.99
N LEU A 51 -7.77 -4.72 -0.81
CA LEU A 51 -8.96 -4.30 -1.57
C LEU A 51 -8.67 -4.20 -3.07
N GLY A 52 -7.58 -3.55 -3.45
CA GLY A 52 -7.17 -3.43 -4.85
C GLY A 52 -6.93 -4.79 -5.50
N THR A 53 -6.24 -5.69 -4.81
CA THR A 53 -5.97 -7.06 -5.25
C THR A 53 -7.26 -7.86 -5.39
N ALA A 54 -8.13 -7.84 -4.37
CA ALA A 54 -9.41 -8.54 -4.40
C ALA A 54 -10.29 -8.11 -5.57
N ILE A 55 -10.32 -6.80 -5.89
CA ILE A 55 -11.07 -6.27 -7.04
C ILE A 55 -10.48 -6.74 -8.37
N ILE A 56 -9.15 -6.78 -8.49
CA ILE A 56 -8.46 -7.28 -9.69
C ILE A 56 -8.81 -8.77 -9.92
N PHE A 57 -8.67 -9.60 -8.88
CA PHE A 57 -9.02 -11.03 -8.95
C PHE A 57 -10.51 -11.25 -9.29
N LYS A 58 -11.40 -10.46 -8.69
CA LYS A 58 -12.83 -10.53 -9.01
C LYS A 58 -13.10 -10.19 -10.47
N LYS A 59 -12.49 -9.11 -10.99
CA LYS A 59 -12.64 -8.67 -12.38
C LYS A 59 -12.09 -9.71 -13.37
N GLU A 60 -10.98 -10.37 -13.04
CA GLU A 60 -10.40 -11.43 -13.87
C GLU A 60 -11.30 -12.68 -13.93
N LYS A 61 -11.98 -13.00 -12.82
CA LYS A 61 -12.98 -14.09 -12.77
C LYS A 61 -14.27 -13.75 -13.55
N GLU A 62 -14.70 -12.49 -13.55
CA GLU A 62 -15.93 -12.02 -14.20
C GLU A 62 -15.74 -11.67 -15.68
N SER A 63 -14.52 -11.38 -16.11
CA SER A 63 -14.14 -11.23 -17.51
C SER A 63 -13.11 -12.30 -17.89
N PRO A 64 -13.51 -13.59 -17.91
CA PRO A 64 -12.67 -14.61 -18.52
C PRO A 64 -12.53 -14.21 -19.97
N THR A 65 -11.32 -13.84 -20.38
CA THR A 65 -10.97 -13.56 -21.77
C THR A 65 -11.47 -14.69 -22.66
N LEU A 66 -12.52 -14.40 -23.44
CA LEU A 66 -12.77 -14.99 -24.75
C LEU A 66 -12.04 -14.14 -25.79
#